data_AF-A0A8S3S5N9-F1
#
_entry.id   AF-A0A8S3S5N9-F1
#
_cell.length_a   1.000
_cell.length_b   1.000
_cell.length_c   1.000
_cell.angle_alpha   90.00
_cell.angle_beta   90.00
_cell.angle_gamma   90.00
#
_symmetry.space_group_name_H-M   'P 1'
#
loop_
_entity.id
_entity.type
_entity.pdbx_description
1 polymer ?
#
loop_
_entity_poly.entity_id
_entity_poly.type
_entity_poly.pdbx_seq_one_letter_code
_entity_poly.pdbx_strand_id
1 'polypeptide(L)'
;MNSLLDSFSSKVQELSEAERKRDSTTKLSLRQEQNRFNKSFDKIAEDFQVRFNKSLKEIALKQQKVALTACAAGSTVPGETVVHFPNIQTNIGITNLSYKSTGKFVCTVAGLYHVSAVMMSNTDGQSYYIYKNSDRMIRTYYGNVVLLCDENQCFCHDVGCR
;
A
#
# COMPACT_ATOMS: atom_id res chain seq x y z
N MET A 1 -0.42 88.65 -22.56
CA MET A 1 0.35 87.50 -23.11
C MET A 1 0.56 86.43 -22.03
N ASN A 2 -0.44 86.16 -21.17
CA ASN A 2 -0.28 85.29 -19.98
C ASN A 2 -1.06 83.96 -20.10
N SER A 3 -2.14 83.89 -20.90
CA SER A 3 -3.02 82.71 -20.94
C SER A 3 -2.39 81.45 -21.54
N LEU A 4 -1.36 81.60 -22.40
CA LEU A 4 -0.66 80.46 -23.01
C LEU A 4 0.29 79.77 -22.03
N LEU A 5 0.97 80.53 -21.16
CA LEU A 5 1.88 79.98 -20.15
C LEU A 5 1.10 79.29 -19.03
N ASP A 6 -0.04 79.85 -18.62
CA ASP A 6 -0.92 79.23 -17.63
C ASP A 6 -1.54 77.93 -18.17
N SER A 7 -1.94 77.91 -19.45
CA SER A 7 -2.45 76.69 -20.10
C SER A 7 -1.39 75.59 -20.21
N PHE A 8 -0.13 75.97 -20.47
CA PHE A 8 0.97 75.00 -20.53
C PHE A 8 1.30 74.45 -19.14
N SER A 9 1.35 75.31 -18.13
CA SER A 9 1.55 74.92 -16.73
C SER A 9 0.49 73.93 -16.25
N SER A 10 -0.79 74.21 -16.53
CA SER A 10 -1.91 73.31 -16.22
C SER A 10 -1.74 71.92 -16.86
N LYS A 11 -1.35 71.86 -18.15
CA LYS A 11 -1.14 70.59 -18.85
C LYS A 11 0.04 69.79 -18.31
N VAL A 12 1.12 70.45 -17.88
CA VAL A 12 2.27 69.78 -17.25
C VAL A 12 1.87 69.17 -15.91
N GLN A 13 1.03 69.86 -15.14
CA GLN A 13 0.55 69.35 -13.86
C GLN A 13 -0.41 68.16 -14.04
N GLU A 14 -1.33 68.22 -15.00
CA GLU A 14 -2.19 67.09 -15.37
C GLU A 14 -1.39 65.85 -15.82
N LEU A 15 -0.32 66.05 -16.60
CA LEU A 15 0.58 64.98 -17.02
C LEU A 15 1.29 64.34 -15.82
N SER A 16 1.80 65.13 -14.89
CA SER A 16 2.46 64.64 -13.67
C SER A 16 1.52 63.80 -12.79
N GLU A 17 0.27 64.26 -12.64
CA GLU A 17 -0.75 63.55 -11.86
C GLU A 17 -1.17 62.25 -12.57
N ALA A 18 -1.31 62.27 -13.89
CA ALA A 18 -1.61 61.09 -14.69
C ALA A 18 -0.50 60.02 -14.60
N GLU A 19 0.78 60.43 -14.61
CA GLU A 19 1.91 59.52 -14.43
C GLU A 19 1.93 58.89 -13.04
N ARG A 20 1.73 59.68 -11.98
CA ARG A 20 1.63 59.16 -10.60
C ARG A 20 0.48 58.16 -10.46
N LYS A 21 -0.67 58.46 -11.08
CA LYS A 21 -1.84 57.57 -11.06
C LYS A 21 -1.56 56.27 -11.80
N ARG A 22 -0.91 56.31 -12.97
CA ARG A 22 -0.48 55.09 -13.68
C ARG A 22 0.49 54.27 -12.85
N ASP A 23 1.53 54.88 -12.28
CA ASP A 23 2.56 54.16 -11.52
C ASP A 23 1.99 53.47 -10.27
N SER A 24 1.08 54.15 -9.56
CA SER A 24 0.37 53.56 -8.41
C SER A 24 -0.53 52.38 -8.81
N THR A 25 -1.20 52.47 -9.96
CA THR A 25 -2.10 51.42 -10.48
C THR A 25 -1.30 50.19 -10.89
N THR A 26 -0.18 50.38 -11.59
CA THR A 26 0.72 49.29 -12.01
C THR A 26 1.35 48.58 -10.81
N LYS A 27 1.76 49.32 -9.77
CA LYS A 27 2.28 48.71 -8.54
C LYS A 27 1.21 47.88 -7.82
N LEU A 28 -0.03 48.33 -7.84
CA LEU A 28 -1.14 47.60 -7.23
C LEU A 28 -1.44 46.30 -8.00
N SER A 29 -1.48 46.35 -9.34
CA SER A 29 -1.72 45.16 -10.18
C SER A 29 -0.58 44.14 -10.05
N LEU A 30 0.67 44.59 -9.99
CA LEU A 30 1.83 43.73 -9.75
C LEU A 30 1.73 43.00 -8.41
N ARG A 31 1.35 43.70 -7.33
CA ARG A 31 1.13 43.06 -6.02
C ARG A 31 0.00 42.05 -6.05
N GLN A 32 -1.08 42.33 -6.77
CA GLN A 32 -2.21 41.40 -6.90
C GLN A 32 -1.81 40.13 -7.65
N GLU A 33 -1.07 40.25 -8.76
CA GLU A 33 -0.58 39.10 -9.52
C GLU A 33 0.46 38.30 -8.73
N GLN A 34 1.35 38.96 -7.98
CA GLN A 34 2.30 38.26 -7.11
C GLN A 34 1.58 37.47 -6.01
N ASN A 35 0.53 38.03 -5.41
CA ASN A 35 -0.29 37.32 -4.42
C ASN A 35 -1.05 36.15 -5.04
N ARG A 36 -1.55 36.29 -6.27
CA ARG A 36 -2.20 35.18 -7.01
C ARG A 36 -1.22 34.06 -7.31
N PHE A 37 -0.01 34.41 -7.72
CA PHE A 37 1.06 33.45 -7.98
C PHE A 37 1.43 32.69 -6.71
N ASN A 38 1.72 33.39 -5.62
CA ASN A 38 2.07 32.76 -4.34
C ASN A 38 0.97 31.82 -3.86
N LYS A 39 -0.30 32.25 -3.90
CA LYS A 39 -1.43 31.40 -3.51
C LYS A 39 -1.56 30.15 -4.39
N SER A 40 -1.28 30.28 -5.68
CA SER A 40 -1.30 29.14 -6.61
C SER A 40 -0.16 28.18 -6.32
N PHE A 41 1.02 28.70 -6.00
CA PHE A 41 2.19 27.92 -5.64
C PHE A 41 1.98 27.15 -4.33
N ASP A 42 1.44 27.80 -3.30
CA ASP A 42 1.11 27.16 -2.02
C ASP A 42 0.14 25.99 -2.22
N LYS A 43 -0.89 26.19 -3.04
CA LYS A 43 -1.86 25.13 -3.38
C LYS A 43 -1.21 23.96 -4.11
N ILE A 44 -0.29 24.23 -5.05
CA ILE A 44 0.45 23.19 -5.76
C ILE A 44 1.35 22.41 -4.79
N ALA A 45 2.02 23.11 -3.85
CA ALA A 45 2.86 22.48 -2.85
C ALA A 45 2.05 21.57 -1.92
N GLU A 46 0.89 22.03 -1.44
CA GLU A 46 -0.04 21.24 -0.64
C GLU A 46 -0.54 20.00 -1.40
N ASP A 47 -1.03 20.17 -2.63
CA ASP A 47 -1.52 19.07 -3.47
C ASP A 47 -0.41 18.04 -3.75
N PHE A 48 0.81 18.51 -4.01
CA PHE A 48 1.97 17.65 -4.20
C PHE A 48 2.27 16.85 -2.93
N GLN A 49 2.28 17.50 -1.77
CA GLN A 49 2.57 16.84 -0.50
C GLN A 49 1.51 15.79 -0.14
N VAL A 50 0.23 16.09 -0.36
CA VAL A 50 -0.88 15.13 -0.17
C VAL A 50 -0.71 13.92 -1.08
N ARG A 51 -0.46 14.14 -2.38
CA ARG A 51 -0.30 13.05 -3.36
C ARG A 51 0.94 12.21 -3.05
N PHE A 52 2.06 12.85 -2.74
CA PHE A 52 3.30 12.17 -2.40
C PHE A 52 3.14 11.29 -1.16
N ASN A 53 2.53 11.81 -0.10
CA ASN A 53 2.25 11.05 1.12
C ASN A 53 1.31 9.86 0.87
N LYS A 54 0.31 10.02 0.00
CA LYS A 54 -0.55 8.92 -0.42
C LYS A 54 0.23 7.83 -1.14
N SER A 55 1.06 8.20 -2.12
CA SER A 55 1.91 7.26 -2.87
C SER A 55 2.88 6.51 -1.97
N LEU A 56 3.51 7.18 -1.01
CA LEU A 56 4.42 6.52 -0.05
C LEU A 56 3.68 5.48 0.82
N LYS A 57 2.47 5.80 1.28
CA LYS A 57 1.64 4.84 2.04
C LYS A 57 1.28 3.62 1.20
N GLU A 58 0.89 3.82 -0.06
CA GLU A 58 0.57 2.72 -0.98
C GLU A 58 1.80 1.85 -1.29
N ILE A 59 2.98 2.45 -1.46
CA ILE A 59 4.24 1.71 -1.65
C ILE A 59 4.60 0.91 -0.40
N ALA A 60 4.47 1.51 0.79
CA ALA A 60 4.72 0.82 2.05
C ALA A 60 3.76 -0.37 2.28
N LEU A 61 2.48 -0.21 1.90
CA LEU A 61 1.49 -1.31 1.90
C LEU A 61 1.88 -2.44 0.96
N LYS A 62 2.36 -2.14 -0.27
CA LYS A 62 2.81 -3.16 -1.23
C LYS A 62 4.07 -3.92 -0.80
N GLN A 63 4.84 -3.41 0.16
CA GLN A 63 6.04 -4.05 0.67
C GLN A 63 5.80 -5.04 1.82
N GLN A 64 4.54 -5.34 2.16
CA GLN A 64 4.22 -6.33 3.18
C GLN A 64 4.56 -7.75 2.68
N LYS A 65 5.77 -8.20 2.99
CA LYS A 65 6.22 -9.57 2.73
C LYS A 65 5.76 -10.48 3.86
N VAL A 66 5.07 -11.56 3.51
CA VAL A 66 4.65 -12.59 4.48
C VAL A 66 5.11 -13.96 3.98
N ALA A 67 5.82 -14.69 4.83
CA ALA A 67 6.26 -16.05 4.52
C ALA A 67 6.42 -16.87 5.80
N LEU A 68 5.98 -18.13 5.75
CA LEU A 68 6.15 -19.10 6.81
C LEU A 68 6.63 -20.42 6.22
N THR A 69 7.67 -20.98 6.81
CA THR A 69 8.05 -22.37 6.57
C THR A 69 8.28 -23.06 7.91
N ALA A 70 7.77 -24.28 8.05
CA ALA A 70 7.90 -25.05 9.28
C ALA A 70 7.92 -26.55 8.96
N CYS A 71 8.54 -27.33 9.84
CA CYS A 71 8.62 -28.78 9.72
C CYS A 71 8.26 -29.48 11.04
N ALA A 72 8.07 -30.79 10.96
CA ALA A 72 7.76 -31.62 12.12
C ALA A 72 9.02 -31.78 13.01
N ALA A 73 8.81 -32.03 14.30
CA ALA A 73 9.90 -32.33 15.25
C ALA A 73 10.30 -33.82 15.28
N GLY A 74 9.86 -34.62 14.31
CA GLY A 74 10.22 -36.04 14.20
C GLY A 74 9.26 -37.03 14.88
N SER A 75 8.10 -36.58 15.35
CA SER A 75 7.06 -37.46 15.91
C SER A 75 5.91 -37.72 14.93
N THR A 76 5.32 -38.91 15.04
CA THR A 76 4.09 -39.29 14.33
C THR A 76 2.97 -38.34 14.72
N VAL A 77 2.27 -37.78 13.73
CA VAL A 77 1.13 -36.90 13.99
C VAL A 77 -0.08 -37.77 14.36
N PRO A 78 -0.67 -37.62 15.54
CA PRO A 78 -1.85 -38.38 15.93
C PRO A 78 -3.04 -38.06 15.01
N GLY A 79 -3.78 -39.10 14.61
CA GLY A 79 -4.97 -38.96 13.79
C GLY A 79 -6.02 -38.05 14.44
N GLU A 80 -6.83 -37.38 13.61
CA GLU A 80 -7.96 -36.50 14.00
C GLU A 80 -7.62 -35.12 14.59
N THR A 81 -6.34 -34.71 14.59
CA THR A 81 -5.93 -33.40 15.12
C THR A 81 -5.28 -32.51 14.06
N VAL A 82 -5.23 -31.20 14.33
CA VAL A 82 -4.48 -30.26 13.48
C VAL A 82 -3.01 -30.66 13.52
N VAL A 83 -2.40 -30.80 12.35
CA VAL A 83 -0.98 -31.12 12.25
C VAL A 83 -0.16 -29.92 12.72
N HIS A 84 0.64 -30.10 13.77
CA HIS A 84 1.49 -29.04 14.31
C HIS A 84 2.92 -29.20 13.80
N PHE A 85 3.46 -28.13 13.21
CA PHE A 85 4.86 -28.04 12.76
C PHE A 85 5.63 -27.08 13.68
N PRO A 86 6.17 -27.56 14.81
CA PRO A 86 6.76 -26.70 15.83
C PRO A 86 8.11 -26.09 15.43
N ASN A 87 8.79 -26.68 14.44
CA ASN A 87 10.12 -26.26 13.99
C ASN A 87 10.00 -25.24 12.85
N ILE A 88 9.87 -23.97 13.21
CA ILE A 88 9.79 -22.85 12.26
C ILE A 88 11.18 -22.59 11.65
N GLN A 89 11.27 -22.64 10.32
CA GLN A 89 12.48 -22.38 9.53
C GLN A 89 12.53 -20.94 9.00
N THR A 90 11.38 -20.35 8.71
CA THR A 90 11.26 -18.95 8.27
C THR A 90 9.97 -18.37 8.81
N ASN A 91 10.03 -17.17 9.38
CA ASN A 91 8.88 -16.38 9.76
C ASN A 91 9.12 -14.91 9.38
N ILE A 92 8.48 -14.47 8.31
CA ILE A 92 8.55 -13.09 7.80
C ILE A 92 7.14 -12.51 7.86
N GLY A 93 6.99 -11.34 8.48
CA GLY A 93 5.73 -10.59 8.48
C GLY A 93 4.62 -11.17 9.35
N ILE A 94 4.87 -12.24 10.12
CA ILE A 94 3.89 -12.85 11.04
C ILE A 94 4.31 -12.53 12.47
N THR A 95 3.64 -11.55 13.05
CA THR A 95 3.88 -11.08 14.42
C THR A 95 3.23 -11.99 15.46
N ASN A 96 2.19 -12.73 15.08
CA ASN A 96 1.53 -13.67 15.98
C ASN A 96 2.23 -15.04 15.97
N LEU A 97 2.84 -15.41 17.10
CA LEU A 97 3.54 -16.68 17.27
C LEU A 97 2.60 -17.86 17.59
N SER A 98 1.28 -17.66 17.56
CA SER A 98 0.27 -18.71 17.81
C SER A 98 0.41 -19.90 16.87
N TYR A 99 1.02 -19.74 15.69
CA TYR A 99 1.28 -20.85 14.77
C TYR A 99 1.99 -22.01 15.47
N LYS A 100 2.99 -21.72 16.32
CA LYS A 100 3.79 -22.77 16.97
C LYS A 100 2.96 -23.67 17.89
N SER A 101 1.95 -23.12 18.55
CA SER A 101 1.09 -23.86 19.48
C SER A 101 -0.18 -24.42 18.83
N THR A 102 -0.66 -23.81 17.74
CA THR A 102 -1.96 -24.15 17.12
C THR A 102 -1.85 -24.85 15.77
N GLY A 103 -0.69 -24.80 15.11
CA GLY A 103 -0.52 -25.23 13.71
C GLY A 103 -1.27 -24.36 12.68
N LYS A 104 -1.93 -23.28 13.12
CA LYS A 104 -2.79 -22.43 12.27
C LYS A 104 -2.04 -21.18 11.84
N PHE A 105 -1.94 -20.99 10.54
CA PHE A 105 -1.48 -19.74 9.95
C PHE A 105 -2.64 -18.75 9.92
N VAL A 106 -2.38 -17.51 10.36
CA VAL A 106 -3.36 -16.41 10.35
C VAL A 106 -2.87 -15.36 9.37
N CYS A 107 -3.66 -15.10 8.32
CA CYS A 107 -3.35 -14.05 7.36
C CYS A 107 -3.40 -12.69 8.05
N THR A 108 -2.26 -12.00 8.10
CA THR A 108 -2.15 -10.63 8.61
C THR A 108 -2.34 -9.58 7.51
N VAL A 109 -2.28 -10.01 6.24
CA VAL A 109 -2.30 -9.15 5.07
C VAL A 109 -3.31 -9.71 4.05
N ALA A 110 -4.13 -8.82 3.51
CA ALA A 110 -4.99 -9.09 2.37
C ALA A 110 -4.16 -9.48 1.13
N GLY A 111 -4.37 -10.66 0.55
CA GLY A 111 -3.65 -11.03 -0.67
C GLY A 111 -3.74 -12.49 -1.08
N LEU A 112 -3.02 -12.82 -2.16
CA LEU A 112 -2.86 -14.17 -2.68
C LEU A 112 -1.66 -14.86 -2.00
N TYR A 113 -1.90 -16.03 -1.44
CA TYR A 113 -0.94 -16.85 -0.72
C TYR A 113 -0.67 -18.15 -1.45
N HIS A 114 0.61 -18.50 -1.56
CA HIS A 114 1.05 -19.83 -1.96
C HIS A 114 1.25 -20.69 -0.71
N VAL A 115 0.44 -21.74 -0.56
CA VAL A 115 0.51 -22.68 0.56
C VAL A 115 0.90 -24.05 0.02
N SER A 116 1.96 -24.63 0.57
CA SER A 116 2.39 -25.97 0.20
C SER A 116 2.73 -26.82 1.42
N ALA A 117 2.38 -28.10 1.36
CA ALA A 117 2.70 -29.06 2.41
C ALA A 117 3.16 -30.38 1.80
N VAL A 118 4.13 -31.00 2.46
CA VAL A 118 4.64 -32.33 2.13
C VAL A 118 4.44 -33.21 3.35
N MET A 119 3.66 -34.28 3.20
CA MET A 119 3.30 -35.18 4.29
C MET A 119 3.82 -36.58 3.98
N MET A 120 4.57 -37.15 4.90
CA MET A 120 5.00 -38.54 4.87
C MET A 120 4.12 -39.35 5.84
N SER A 121 3.66 -40.52 5.39
CA SER A 121 2.87 -41.45 6.20
C SER A 121 3.47 -42.84 6.14
N ASN A 122 3.37 -43.58 7.25
CA ASN A 122 3.83 -44.96 7.35
C ASN A 122 2.73 -45.97 6.95
N THR A 123 1.55 -45.50 6.56
CA THR A 123 0.38 -46.33 6.22
C THR A 123 -0.41 -45.77 5.04
N ASP A 124 -0.73 -46.62 4.06
CA ASP A 124 -1.35 -46.22 2.78
C ASP A 124 -2.76 -45.61 2.89
N GLY A 125 -3.41 -45.73 4.05
CA GLY A 125 -4.78 -45.25 4.29
C GLY A 125 -4.92 -43.82 4.81
N GLN A 126 -3.83 -43.10 5.09
CA GLN A 126 -3.92 -41.76 5.68
C GLN A 126 -4.30 -40.71 4.64
N SER A 127 -5.21 -39.81 5.05
CA SER A 127 -5.56 -38.63 4.25
C SER A 127 -5.34 -37.36 5.04
N TYR A 128 -4.73 -36.37 4.38
CA TYR A 128 -4.43 -35.07 4.94
C TYR A 128 -5.32 -34.02 4.29
N TYR A 129 -5.64 -32.98 5.06
CA TYR A 129 -6.53 -31.94 4.63
C TYR A 129 -5.95 -30.57 4.91
N ILE A 130 -6.11 -29.66 3.95
CA ILE A 130 -5.82 -28.24 4.15
C ILE A 130 -7.16 -27.53 4.32
N TYR A 131 -7.26 -26.73 5.38
CA TYR A 131 -8.45 -25.97 5.73
C TYR A 131 -8.22 -24.46 5.57
N LYS A 132 -9.26 -23.73 5.14
CA LYS A 132 -9.35 -22.27 5.19
C LYS A 132 -10.59 -21.92 5.99
N ASN A 133 -10.45 -21.18 7.09
CA ASN A 133 -11.58 -20.74 7.94
C ASN A 133 -12.54 -21.88 8.36
N SER A 134 -11.99 -23.07 8.66
CA SER A 134 -12.73 -24.30 8.98
C SER A 134 -13.36 -25.03 7.78
N ASP A 135 -13.35 -24.44 6.59
CA ASP A 135 -13.76 -25.11 5.37
C ASP A 135 -12.63 -25.96 4.80
N ARG A 136 -12.97 -27.20 4.45
CA ARG A 136 -12.02 -28.16 3.87
C ARG A 136 -11.77 -27.80 2.41
N MET A 137 -10.56 -27.35 2.10
CA MET A 137 -10.18 -26.95 0.75
C MET A 137 -9.64 -28.11 -0.07
N ILE A 138 -8.76 -28.93 0.52
CA ILE A 138 -8.10 -30.03 -0.17
C ILE A 138 -8.16 -31.29 0.69
N ARG A 139 -8.32 -32.43 0.00
CA ARG A 139 -7.97 -33.76 0.50
C ARG A 139 -6.82 -34.29 -0.34
N THR A 140 -5.75 -34.73 0.31
CA THR A 140 -4.63 -35.41 -0.35
C THR A 140 -4.34 -36.74 0.34
N TYR A 141 -3.87 -37.68 -0.46
CA TYR A 141 -3.25 -38.92 -0.05
C TYR A 141 -1.81 -38.82 -0.56
N TYR A 142 -0.81 -39.00 0.31
CA TYR A 142 0.61 -39.02 -0.06
C TYR A 142 1.03 -38.08 -1.21
N GLY A 143 1.50 -36.87 -0.91
CA GLY A 143 1.97 -36.01 -2.00
C GLY A 143 2.30 -34.58 -1.62
N ASN A 144 2.70 -33.83 -2.64
CA ASN A 144 2.92 -32.39 -2.59
C ASN A 144 1.62 -31.70 -2.97
N VAL A 145 1.09 -30.87 -2.07
CA VAL A 145 -0.06 -30.04 -2.39
C VAL A 145 0.40 -28.60 -2.54
N VAL A 146 -0.10 -27.91 -3.57
CA VAL A 146 0.08 -26.48 -3.78
C VAL A 146 -1.28 -25.80 -3.88
N LEU A 147 -1.47 -24.76 -3.07
CA LEU A 147 -2.65 -23.92 -3.01
C LEU A 147 -2.29 -22.48 -3.31
N LEU A 148 -3.10 -21.84 -4.15
CA LEU A 148 -3.12 -20.40 -4.34
C LEU A 148 -4.41 -19.87 -3.72
N CYS A 149 -4.31 -19.21 -2.57
CA CYS A 149 -5.47 -18.74 -1.80
C CYS A 149 -5.52 -17.22 -1.73
N ASP A 150 -6.62 -16.59 -2.13
CA ASP A 150 -6.88 -15.19 -1.82
C ASP A 150 -7.87 -15.06 -0.64
N GLU A 151 -8.38 -13.86 -0.38
CA GLU A 151 -9.37 -13.60 0.67
C GLU A 151 -10.66 -14.44 0.51
N ASN A 152 -11.09 -14.72 -0.73
CA ASN A 152 -12.42 -15.22 -1.06
C ASN A 152 -12.42 -16.64 -1.66
N GLN A 153 -11.31 -17.11 -2.19
CA GLN A 153 -11.22 -18.37 -2.94
C GLN A 153 -9.82 -19.00 -2.80
N CYS A 154 -9.74 -20.32 -3.00
CA CYS A 154 -8.46 -20.98 -3.22
C CYS A 154 -8.53 -21.86 -4.46
N PHE A 155 -7.44 -21.88 -5.22
CA PHE A 155 -7.23 -22.76 -6.36
C PHE A 155 -6.23 -23.84 -5.96
N CYS A 156 -6.61 -25.09 -6.19
CA CYS A 156 -5.77 -26.25 -5.97
C CYS A 156 -5.16 -26.70 -7.30
N HIS A 157 -3.84 -26.87 -7.32
CA HIS A 157 -3.19 -27.69 -8.33
C HIS A 157 -2.65 -28.95 -7.65
N ASP A 158 -3.25 -30.09 -8.00
CA ASP A 158 -2.69 -31.38 -7.60
C ASP A 158 -1.45 -31.64 -8.48
N VAL A 159 -0.28 -31.58 -7.87
CA VAL A 159 0.99 -31.87 -8.54
C VAL A 159 1.29 -33.35 -8.32
N GLY A 160 0.40 -34.20 -8.80
CA GLY A 160 0.57 -35.64 -8.75
C GLY A 160 1.79 -36.07 -9.57
N CYS A 161 2.76 -36.72 -8.92
CA CYS A 161 3.72 -37.58 -9.61
C CYS A 161 2.93 -38.72 -10.28
N ARG A 162 3.13 -38.89 -11.59
CA ARG A 162 2.86 -40.17 -12.27
C ARG A 162 3.87 -41.21 -11.85
#